data_AF-A0AAQ3K435-F1
#
_entry.id   AF-A0AAQ3K435-F1
#
_cell.length_a   1.000
_cell.length_b   1.000
_cell.length_c   1.000
_cell.angle_alpha   90.00
_cell.angle_beta   90.00
_cell.angle_gamma   90.00
#
_symmetry.space_group_name_H-M   'P 1'
#
loop_
_entity.id
_entity.type
_entity.pdbx_description
1 polymer ?
#
loop_
_entity_poly.entity_id
_entity_poly.type
_entity_poly.pdbx_seq_one_letter_code
_entity_poly.pdbx_strand_id
1 'polypeptide(L)'
;MASNCNESNKETMAEQTTNERPHDGDEGAKKIKKVTLQSKDGDLFEVDEAVALQSRTIKLIIEDCGVEAPIPVPNVTSVILAKVLEYLQKHTAKNENSACELRKWDAEYAENLDHDTLFDLLHASNYLNITSLMEMLCKTVADMMKGKTPDEIRKQFHIVNDYTPDEEEEVKRENSWAFE
;
A
#
# COMPACT_ATOMS: atom_id res chain seq x y z
N MET A 1 11.32 -13.13 21.74
CA MET A 1 10.19 -13.56 22.58
C MET A 1 9.13 -14.12 21.64
N ALA A 2 9.08 -15.44 21.52
CA ALA A 2 8.14 -16.14 20.64
C ALA A 2 6.87 -16.43 21.44
N SER A 3 5.73 -15.90 21.00
CA SER A 3 4.43 -16.16 21.63
C SER A 3 3.70 -17.26 20.88
N ASN A 4 3.44 -18.35 21.60
CA ASN A 4 2.62 -19.51 21.24
C ASN A 4 1.17 -19.10 20.90
N CYS A 5 0.59 -19.73 19.87
CA CYS A 5 -0.85 -19.92 19.75
C CYS A 5 -1.17 -21.39 20.06
N ASN A 6 -2.00 -21.60 21.08
CA ASN A 6 -2.33 -22.90 21.67
C ASN A 6 -3.53 -23.54 20.95
N GLU A 7 -3.40 -24.79 20.54
CA GLU A 7 -4.51 -25.66 20.12
C GLU A 7 -5.28 -26.15 21.34
N SER A 8 -6.62 -26.14 21.29
CA SER A 8 -7.52 -27.16 21.87
C SER A 8 -8.99 -26.79 21.61
N ASN A 9 -9.72 -27.65 20.91
CA ASN A 9 -10.87 -28.35 21.47
C ASN A 9 -11.50 -29.34 20.48
N LYS A 10 -11.73 -30.56 20.98
CA LYS A 10 -12.41 -31.68 20.34
C LYS A 10 -13.71 -32.00 21.08
N GLU A 11 -14.67 -32.53 20.31
CA GLU A 11 -15.87 -33.32 20.69
C GLU A 11 -17.03 -32.51 21.35
N THR A 12 -18.33 -32.76 21.07
CA THR A 12 -19.08 -33.99 20.73
C THR A 12 -20.48 -33.63 20.19
N MET A 13 -21.11 -34.48 19.35
CA MET A 13 -22.47 -35.09 19.51
C MET A 13 -23.12 -35.54 18.19
N ALA A 14 -23.87 -36.64 18.28
CA ALA A 14 -24.37 -37.52 17.21
C ALA A 14 -25.87 -37.31 16.86
N GLU A 15 -26.23 -37.72 15.61
CA GLU A 15 -27.49 -38.32 15.07
C GLU A 15 -28.88 -37.71 15.45
N GLN A 16 -29.87 -37.51 14.57
CA GLN A 16 -30.45 -38.39 13.53
C GLN A 16 -31.46 -37.64 12.61
N THR A 17 -31.44 -37.96 11.31
CA THR A 17 -32.50 -37.99 10.25
C THR A 17 -33.75 -37.08 10.28
N THR A 18 -33.99 -36.35 9.18
CA THR A 18 -35.15 -36.54 8.27
C THR A 18 -35.01 -35.80 6.92
N ASN A 19 -35.42 -36.51 5.86
CA ASN A 19 -35.97 -36.09 4.56
C ASN A 19 -35.15 -35.40 3.45
N GLU A 20 -35.52 -35.83 2.23
CA GLU A 20 -34.88 -35.64 0.93
C GLU A 20 -35.21 -34.27 0.26
N ARG A 21 -34.18 -33.74 -0.43
CA ARG A 21 -34.08 -32.81 -1.61
C ARG A 21 -35.34 -32.10 -2.16
N PRO A 22 -35.19 -30.82 -2.58
CA PRO A 22 -34.52 -30.53 -3.85
C PRO A 22 -33.23 -29.71 -3.72
N HIS A 23 -32.34 -30.00 -4.66
CA HIS A 23 -31.03 -29.44 -4.85
C HIS A 23 -31.14 -28.12 -5.63
N ASP A 24 -31.34 -27.00 -4.95
CA ASP A 24 -31.06 -25.68 -5.50
C ASP A 24 -29.68 -25.23 -5.01
N GLY A 25 -28.68 -25.71 -5.73
CA GLY A 25 -27.37 -25.09 -5.72
C GLY A 25 -27.46 -23.79 -6.51
N ASP A 26 -27.61 -22.68 -5.80
CA ASP A 26 -27.16 -21.37 -6.23
C ASP A 26 -26.44 -20.72 -5.06
N GLU A 27 -25.27 -21.25 -4.71
CA GLU A 27 -24.22 -20.39 -4.16
C GLU A 27 -23.88 -19.39 -5.26
N GLY A 28 -24.60 -18.28 -5.28
CA GLY A 28 -24.41 -17.21 -6.23
C GLY A 28 -22.95 -16.78 -6.20
N ALA A 29 -22.20 -17.18 -7.23
CA ALA A 29 -20.85 -16.70 -7.47
C ALA A 29 -20.94 -15.17 -7.49
N LYS A 30 -20.46 -14.52 -6.41
CA LYS A 30 -20.49 -13.07 -6.25
C LYS A 30 -19.76 -12.46 -7.44
N LYS A 31 -20.53 -11.99 -8.43
CA LYS A 31 -20.00 -11.50 -9.71
C LYS A 31 -18.99 -10.41 -9.41
N ILE A 32 -17.72 -10.67 -9.73
CA ILE A 32 -16.64 -9.72 -9.47
C ILE A 32 -16.84 -8.56 -10.43
N LYS A 33 -17.27 -7.42 -9.89
CA LYS A 33 -17.37 -6.18 -10.64
C LYS A 33 -15.96 -5.66 -10.92
N LYS A 34 -15.73 -5.26 -12.17
CA LYS A 34 -14.45 -4.76 -12.67
C LYS A 34 -14.59 -3.27 -13.00
N VAL A 35 -13.49 -2.55 -12.84
CA VAL A 35 -13.35 -1.15 -13.26
C VAL A 35 -12.11 -1.00 -14.12
N THR A 36 -12.15 -0.08 -15.07
CA THR A 36 -11.00 0.22 -15.95
C THR A 36 -10.40 1.56 -15.54
N LEU A 37 -9.11 1.58 -15.25
CA LEU A 37 -8.33 2.79 -14.99
C LEU A 37 -7.46 3.10 -16.20
N GLN A 38 -7.30 4.38 -16.56
CA GLN A 38 -6.39 4.82 -17.61
C GLN A 38 -5.22 5.59 -17.01
N SER A 39 -3.99 5.15 -17.26
CA SER A 39 -2.77 5.83 -16.79
C SER A 39 -2.52 7.14 -17.56
N LYS A 40 -1.56 7.93 -17.08
CA LYS A 40 -1.02 9.10 -17.78
C LYS A 40 -0.54 8.79 -19.20
N ASP A 41 0.01 7.60 -19.40
CA ASP A 41 0.58 7.16 -20.68
C ASP A 41 -0.51 6.64 -21.64
N GLY A 42 -1.77 6.56 -21.18
CA GLY A 42 -2.92 6.13 -21.96
C GLY A 42 -3.25 4.65 -21.84
N ASP A 43 -2.42 3.87 -21.16
CA ASP A 43 -2.64 2.44 -20.94
C ASP A 43 -3.84 2.18 -20.03
N LEU A 44 -4.54 1.08 -20.31
CA LEU A 44 -5.74 0.69 -19.58
C LEU A 44 -5.44 -0.48 -18.63
N PHE A 45 -5.94 -0.37 -17.41
CA PHE A 45 -5.80 -1.35 -16.35
C PHE A 45 -7.18 -1.80 -15.88
N GLU A 46 -7.50 -3.08 -16.09
CA GLU A 46 -8.72 -3.67 -15.55
C GLU A 46 -8.45 -4.26 -14.15
N VAL A 47 -9.25 -3.83 -13.18
CA VAL A 47 -9.03 -4.14 -11.77
C VAL A 47 -10.38 -4.45 -11.10
N ASP A 48 -10.38 -5.31 -10.08
CA ASP A 48 -11.56 -5.52 -9.26
C ASP A 48 -12.03 -4.22 -8.61
N GLU A 49 -13.33 -3.94 -8.64
CA GLU A 49 -13.92 -2.76 -7.99
C GLU A 49 -13.50 -2.69 -6.50
N ALA A 50 -13.47 -3.83 -5.80
CA ALA A 50 -13.03 -3.91 -4.41
C ALA A 50 -11.56 -3.48 -4.19
N VAL A 51 -10.67 -3.71 -5.17
CA VAL A 51 -9.28 -3.23 -5.12
C VAL A 51 -9.26 -1.71 -5.34
N ALA A 52 -9.96 -1.23 -6.37
CA ALA A 52 -10.01 0.19 -6.71
C ALA A 52 -10.63 1.07 -5.61
N LEU A 53 -11.63 0.55 -4.88
CA LEU A 53 -12.30 1.25 -3.78
C LEU A 53 -11.40 1.50 -2.56
N GLN A 54 -10.21 0.90 -2.49
CA GLN A 54 -9.21 1.27 -1.48
C GLN A 54 -8.64 2.67 -1.73
N SER A 55 -8.67 3.17 -2.97
CA SER A 55 -8.39 4.57 -3.27
C SER A 55 -9.64 5.41 -2.99
N ARG A 56 -9.51 6.38 -2.07
CA ARG A 56 -10.62 7.31 -1.80
C ARG A 56 -10.95 8.18 -3.01
N THR A 57 -9.94 8.58 -3.78
CA THR A 57 -10.15 9.38 -5.01
C THR A 57 -10.95 8.60 -6.04
N ILE A 58 -10.56 7.35 -6.34
CA ILE A 58 -11.27 6.51 -7.32
C ILE A 58 -12.68 6.18 -6.83
N LYS A 59 -12.85 5.90 -5.52
CA LYS A 59 -14.17 5.67 -4.93
C LYS A 59 -15.15 6.81 -5.21
N LEU A 60 -14.74 8.06 -4.99
CA LEU A 60 -15.60 9.22 -5.23
C LEU A 60 -15.97 9.34 -6.73
N ILE A 61 -15.02 9.07 -7.63
CA ILE A 61 -15.28 9.09 -9.08
C ILE A 61 -16.31 8.02 -9.47
N ILE A 62 -16.20 6.81 -8.92
CA ILE A 62 -17.15 5.73 -9.16
C ILE A 62 -18.55 6.11 -8.66
N GLU A 63 -18.64 6.74 -7.48
CA GLU A 63 -19.91 7.18 -6.88
C GLU A 63 -20.59 8.30 -7.70
N ASP A 64 -19.81 9.22 -8.28
CA ASP A 64 -20.33 10.37 -9.03
C ASP A 64 -20.57 10.08 -10.53
N CYS A 65 -19.72 9.27 -11.16
CA CYS A 65 -19.66 9.09 -12.62
C CYS A 65 -19.93 7.66 -13.10
N GLY A 66 -19.95 6.67 -12.21
CA GLY A 66 -20.10 5.27 -12.59
C GLY A 66 -18.80 4.62 -13.10
N VAL A 67 -18.95 3.48 -13.79
CA VAL A 67 -17.83 2.62 -14.23
C VAL A 67 -17.90 2.25 -15.71
N GLU A 68 -18.82 2.87 -16.46
CA GLU A 68 -19.07 2.59 -17.88
C GLU A 68 -17.91 3.05 -18.78
N ALA A 69 -17.18 4.08 -18.36
CA ALA A 69 -16.02 4.61 -19.06
C ALA A 69 -14.73 4.42 -18.24
N PRO A 70 -13.56 4.32 -18.89
CA PRO A 70 -12.28 4.29 -18.18
C PRO A 70 -12.09 5.52 -17.29
N ILE A 71 -11.70 5.30 -16.04
CA ILE A 71 -11.43 6.36 -15.07
C ILE A 71 -10.02 6.90 -15.32
N PRO A 72 -9.85 8.18 -15.69
CA PRO A 72 -8.55 8.75 -15.99
C PRO A 72 -7.72 9.00 -14.72
N VAL A 73 -6.46 8.60 -14.76
CA VAL A 73 -5.43 8.81 -13.73
C VAL A 73 -4.25 9.57 -14.35
N PRO A 74 -4.44 10.85 -14.71
CA PRO A 74 -3.52 11.59 -15.59
C PRO A 74 -2.16 11.91 -14.95
N ASN A 75 -2.02 11.77 -13.63
CA ASN A 75 -0.80 12.13 -12.90
C ASN A 75 0.06 10.91 -12.53
N VAL A 76 -0.32 9.71 -12.95
CA VAL A 76 0.39 8.47 -12.61
C VAL A 76 0.72 7.71 -13.88
N THR A 77 2.01 7.44 -14.10
CA THR A 77 2.48 6.64 -15.25
C THR A 77 2.03 5.18 -15.11
N SER A 78 2.03 4.44 -16.22
CA SER A 78 1.64 3.03 -16.25
C SER A 78 2.47 2.17 -15.30
N VAL A 79 3.78 2.43 -15.21
CA VAL A 79 4.70 1.68 -14.35
C VAL A 79 4.34 1.86 -12.87
N ILE A 80 4.09 3.10 -12.46
CA ILE A 80 3.74 3.42 -11.08
C ILE A 80 2.33 2.93 -10.75
N LEU A 81 1.38 3.09 -11.69
CA LEU A 81 0.02 2.59 -11.49
C LEU A 81 -0.01 1.07 -11.33
N ALA A 82 0.78 0.33 -12.11
CA ALA A 82 0.90 -1.12 -11.96
C ALA A 82 1.39 -1.51 -10.55
N LYS A 83 2.41 -0.82 -10.02
CA LYS A 83 2.92 -1.01 -8.67
C LYS A 83 1.90 -0.66 -7.58
N VAL A 84 1.15 0.44 -7.75
CA VAL A 84 0.03 0.78 -6.85
C VAL A 84 -1.01 -0.35 -6.84
N LEU A 85 -1.38 -0.85 -8.01
CA LEU A 85 -2.38 -1.91 -8.14
C LEU A 85 -1.89 -3.24 -7.53
N GLU A 86 -0.61 -3.58 -7.70
CA GLU A 86 0.01 -4.73 -7.04
C GLU A 86 -0.13 -4.63 -5.51
N TYR A 87 0.22 -3.48 -4.94
CA TYR A 87 0.07 -3.22 -3.51
C TYR A 87 -1.38 -3.35 -3.05
N LEU A 88 -2.32 -2.71 -3.75
CA LEU A 88 -3.74 -2.74 -3.40
C LEU A 88 -4.31 -4.16 -3.48
N GLN A 89 -3.94 -4.94 -4.51
CA GLN A 89 -4.36 -6.34 -4.63
C GLN A 89 -3.88 -7.17 -3.44
N LYS A 90 -2.62 -6.98 -3.04
CA LYS A 90 -2.07 -7.66 -1.86
C LYS A 90 -2.85 -7.33 -0.58
N HIS A 91 -3.25 -6.07 -0.41
CA HIS A 91 -3.96 -5.54 0.76
C HIS A 91 -5.48 -5.66 0.70
N THR A 92 -6.04 -6.34 -0.30
CA THR A 92 -7.47 -6.61 -0.30
C THR A 92 -7.85 -7.61 0.79
N ALA A 93 -9.04 -7.44 1.36
CA ALA A 93 -9.63 -8.39 2.31
C ALA A 93 -9.89 -9.80 1.71
N LYS A 94 -9.67 -10.01 0.41
CA LYS A 94 -9.73 -11.32 -0.23
C LYS A 94 -8.47 -12.16 0.04
N ASN A 95 -7.34 -11.52 0.37
CA ASN A 95 -6.17 -12.24 0.83
C ASN A 95 -6.37 -12.58 2.30
N GLU A 96 -6.48 -13.88 2.62
CA GLU A 96 -6.49 -14.41 3.99
C GLU A 96 -5.10 -14.33 4.64
N ASN A 97 -4.36 -13.25 4.40
CA ASN A 97 -3.02 -13.07 4.90
C ASN A 97 -3.08 -12.60 6.35
N SER A 98 -2.26 -13.21 7.20
CA SER A 98 -2.06 -12.70 8.54
C SER A 98 -1.42 -11.32 8.51
N ALA A 99 -1.69 -10.50 9.53
CA ALA A 99 -1.05 -9.19 9.68
C ALA A 99 0.49 -9.27 9.71
N CYS A 100 1.04 -10.40 10.19
CA CYS A 100 2.48 -10.66 10.19
C CYS A 100 3.04 -10.86 8.78
N GLU A 101 2.33 -11.60 7.93
CA GLU A 101 2.74 -11.83 6.54
C GLU A 101 2.63 -10.58 5.69
N LEU A 102 1.57 -9.78 5.87
CA LEU A 102 1.43 -8.50 5.17
C LEU A 102 2.58 -7.56 5.54
N ARG A 103 2.90 -7.43 6.82
CA ARG A 103 4.01 -6.58 7.27
C ARG A 103 5.37 -7.01 6.72
N LYS A 104 5.61 -8.32 6.57
CA LYS A 104 6.86 -8.82 5.96
C LYS A 104 6.90 -8.49 4.47
N TRP A 105 5.80 -8.74 3.78
CA TRP A 105 5.69 -8.40 2.36
C TRP A 105 5.83 -6.90 2.12
N ASP A 106 5.27 -6.04 2.97
CA ASP A 106 5.43 -4.59 2.90
C ASP A 106 6.90 -4.17 3.01
N ALA A 107 7.63 -4.77 3.94
CA ALA A 107 9.06 -4.50 4.11
C ALA A 107 9.85 -4.93 2.87
N GLU A 108 9.63 -6.15 2.38
CA GLU A 108 10.27 -6.66 1.16
C GLU A 108 9.90 -5.83 -0.08
N TYR A 109 8.63 -5.45 -0.20
CA TYR A 109 8.14 -4.62 -1.29
C TYR A 109 8.84 -3.26 -1.28
N ALA A 110 8.95 -2.61 -0.12
CA ALA A 110 9.60 -1.32 0.03
C ALA A 110 11.12 -1.37 -0.19
N GLU A 111 11.79 -2.43 0.26
CA GLU A 111 13.24 -2.65 0.06
C GLU A 111 13.60 -2.86 -1.41
N ASN A 112 12.68 -3.39 -2.22
CA ASN A 112 12.89 -3.62 -3.64
C ASN A 112 12.63 -2.39 -4.53
N LEU A 113 12.26 -1.24 -3.95
CA LEU A 113 12.05 0.00 -4.68
C LEU A 113 13.34 0.83 -4.70
N ASP A 114 13.71 1.32 -5.88
CA ASP A 114 14.69 2.40 -5.99
C ASP A 114 14.09 3.74 -5.50
N HIS A 115 14.96 4.72 -5.23
CA HIS A 115 14.52 6.00 -4.67
C HIS A 115 13.53 6.73 -5.59
N ASP A 116 13.72 6.72 -6.92
CA ASP A 116 12.85 7.43 -7.85
C ASP A 116 11.46 6.80 -7.86
N THR A 117 11.38 5.48 -8.00
CA THR A 117 10.12 4.73 -7.93
C THR A 117 9.43 4.93 -6.57
N LEU A 118 10.19 4.97 -5.47
CA LEU A 118 9.65 5.19 -4.13
C LEU A 118 8.99 6.57 -4.01
N PHE A 119 9.64 7.63 -4.50
CA PHE A 119 9.07 8.99 -4.48
C PHE A 119 7.88 9.14 -5.42
N ASP A 120 7.93 8.52 -6.60
CA ASP A 120 6.81 8.49 -7.53
C ASP A 120 5.61 7.75 -6.93
N LEU A 121 5.84 6.63 -6.24
CA LEU A 121 4.80 5.91 -5.50
C LEU A 121 4.25 6.74 -4.35
N LEU A 122 5.08 7.47 -3.62
CA LEU A 122 4.63 8.37 -2.56
C LEU A 122 3.71 9.47 -3.11
N HIS A 123 4.11 10.07 -4.23
CA HIS A 123 3.30 11.08 -4.92
C HIS A 123 1.97 10.51 -5.43
N ALA A 124 2.01 9.34 -6.08
CA ALA A 124 0.82 8.64 -6.56
C ALA A 124 -0.13 8.24 -5.42
N SER A 125 0.41 7.79 -4.29
CA SER A 125 -0.36 7.40 -3.09
C SER A 125 -1.12 8.58 -2.50
N ASN A 126 -0.48 9.75 -2.43
CA ASN A 126 -1.12 10.99 -2.01
C ASN A 126 -2.22 11.41 -2.99
N TYR A 127 -1.94 11.38 -4.31
CA TYR A 127 -2.91 11.74 -5.35
C TYR A 127 -4.16 10.82 -5.36
N LEU A 128 -3.95 9.51 -5.27
CA LEU A 128 -5.01 8.51 -5.22
C LEU A 128 -5.63 8.38 -3.81
N ASN A 129 -5.06 9.07 -2.83
CA ASN A 129 -5.48 9.06 -1.43
C ASN A 129 -5.58 7.63 -0.87
N ILE A 130 -4.44 6.93 -0.93
CA ILE A 130 -4.24 5.57 -0.40
C ILE A 130 -3.38 5.68 0.86
N THR A 131 -4.03 5.86 2.00
CA THR A 131 -3.35 6.16 3.27
C THR A 131 -2.39 5.06 3.70
N SER A 132 -2.76 3.78 3.58
CA SER A 132 -1.90 2.65 3.98
C SER A 132 -0.58 2.60 3.20
N LEU A 133 -0.64 2.77 1.88
CA LEU A 133 0.55 2.80 1.03
C LEU A 133 1.43 4.02 1.36
N MET A 134 0.82 5.19 1.54
CA MET A 134 1.54 6.41 1.91
C MET A 134 2.25 6.28 3.26
N GLU A 135 1.58 5.75 4.28
CA GLU A 135 2.17 5.53 5.62
C GLU A 135 3.34 4.56 5.58
N MET A 136 3.21 3.47 4.82
CA MET A 136 4.29 2.49 4.63
C MET A 136 5.52 3.15 3.99
N LEU A 137 5.33 3.91 2.90
CA LEU A 137 6.42 4.58 2.20
C LEU A 137 7.08 5.66 3.06
N CYS A 138 6.31 6.49 3.76
CA CYS A 138 6.81 7.48 4.71
C CYS A 138 7.67 6.85 5.80
N LYS A 139 7.21 5.71 6.35
CA LYS A 139 7.96 4.98 7.35
C LYS A 139 9.29 4.45 6.79
N THR A 140 9.28 3.89 5.58
CA THR A 140 10.50 3.42 4.91
C THR A 140 11.51 4.55 4.74
N VAL A 141 11.08 5.74 4.30
CA VAL A 141 11.96 6.91 4.19
C VAL A 141 12.50 7.34 5.56
N ALA A 142 11.66 7.35 6.59
CA ALA A 142 12.08 7.68 7.95
C ALA A 142 13.12 6.67 8.48
N ASP A 143 12.91 5.38 8.25
CA ASP A 143 13.84 4.32 8.63
C ASP A 143 15.17 4.43 7.86
N MET A 144 15.16 4.91 6.62
CA MET A 144 16.38 5.21 5.86
C MET A 144 17.19 6.36 6.46
N MET A 145 16.55 7.35 7.08
CA MET A 145 17.22 8.50 7.71
C MET A 145 17.66 8.21 9.14
N LYS A 146 17.03 7.22 9.80
CA LYS A 146 17.26 6.91 11.20
C LYS A 146 18.71 6.50 11.47
N GLY A 147 19.34 7.18 12.43
CA GLY A 147 20.70 6.87 12.88
C GLY A 147 21.80 7.31 11.90
N LYS A 148 21.46 8.04 10.84
CA LYS A 148 22.43 8.64 9.91
C LYS A 148 22.74 10.08 10.29
N THR A 149 23.98 10.47 10.04
CA THR A 149 24.41 11.86 10.16
C THR A 149 23.82 12.72 9.04
N PRO A 150 23.71 14.05 9.22
CA PRO A 150 23.26 14.95 8.16
C PRO A 150 24.02 14.77 6.84
N ASP A 151 25.33 14.52 6.88
CA ASP A 151 26.16 14.34 5.68
C ASP A 151 25.89 13.02 4.95
N GLU A 152 25.63 11.94 5.70
CA GLU A 152 25.23 10.66 5.12
C GLU A 152 23.85 10.74 4.47
N ILE A 153 22.90 11.43 5.11
CA ILE A 153 21.56 11.68 4.56
C ILE A 153 21.69 12.49 3.27
N ARG A 154 22.47 13.59 3.28
CA ARG A 154 22.73 14.39 2.08
C ARG A 154 23.30 13.57 0.94
N LYS A 155 24.30 12.73 1.23
CA LYS A 155 24.90 11.85 0.22
C LYS A 155 23.90 10.84 -0.32
N GLN A 156 23.09 10.23 0.54
CA GLN A 156 22.12 9.20 0.14
C GLN A 156 21.00 9.76 -0.74
N PHE A 157 20.48 10.94 -0.40
CA PHE A 157 19.40 11.58 -1.15
C PHE A 157 19.90 12.56 -2.22
N HIS A 158 21.22 12.58 -2.48
CA HIS A 158 21.87 13.48 -3.44
C HIS A 158 21.54 14.96 -3.21
N ILE A 159 21.44 15.37 -1.94
CA ILE A 159 21.14 16.75 -1.53
C ILE A 159 22.44 17.53 -1.43
N VAL A 160 22.51 18.68 -2.11
CA VAL A 160 23.63 19.61 -2.02
C VAL A 160 23.52 20.39 -0.70
N ASN A 161 24.63 20.50 0.05
CA ASN A 161 24.70 21.38 1.21
C ASN A 161 24.76 22.83 0.73
N ASP A 162 23.73 23.61 1.05
CA ASP A 162 23.58 25.01 0.69
C ASP A 162 23.95 25.97 1.85
N TYR A 163 24.33 25.44 3.00
CA TYR A 163 24.86 26.22 4.12
C TYR A 163 26.30 26.66 3.90
N THR A 164 26.61 27.88 4.34
CA THR A 164 28.00 28.30 4.57
C THR A 164 28.57 27.60 5.82
N PRO A 165 29.92 27.51 5.96
CA PRO A 165 30.53 26.89 7.16
C PRO A 165 30.05 27.52 8.47
N ASP A 166 29.91 28.85 8.52
CA ASP A 166 29.46 29.57 9.70
C ASP A 166 28.00 29.25 10.05
N GLU A 167 27.12 29.15 9.04
CA GLU A 167 25.71 28.77 9.24
C GLU A 167 25.57 27.30 9.69
N GLU A 168 26.40 26.40 9.15
CA GLU A 168 26.39 25.00 9.56
C GLU A 168 26.85 24.83 11.01
N GLU A 169 27.88 25.57 11.44
CA GLU A 169 28.32 25.59 12.84
C GLU A 169 27.25 26.18 13.77
N GLU A 170 26.55 27.23 13.35
CA GLU A 170 25.42 27.80 14.10
C GLU A 170 24.32 26.76 14.29
N VAL A 171 23.87 26.12 13.21
CA VAL A 171 22.81 25.09 13.25
C VAL A 171 23.24 23.91 14.11
N LYS A 172 24.50 23.46 14.04
CA LYS A 172 25.04 22.41 14.91
C LYS A 172 25.06 22.81 16.39
N ARG A 173 25.39 24.08 16.68
CA ARG A 173 25.39 24.61 18.05
C ARG A 173 24.00 24.71 18.63
N GLU A 174 23.02 25.21 17.86
CA GLU A 174 21.62 25.31 18.29
C GLU A 174 20.97 23.93 18.49
N ASN A 175 21.36 22.95 17.67
CA ASN A 175 20.81 21.59 17.71
C ASN A 175 21.72 20.60 18.44
N SER A 176 22.58 21.06 19.35
CA SER A 176 23.50 20.18 20.09
C SER A 176 22.79 19.05 20.81
N TRP A 177 21.57 19.29 21.30
CA TRP A 177 20.69 18.31 21.95
C TRP A 177 20.38 17.08 21.09
N ALA A 178 20.45 17.19 19.76
CA ALA A 178 20.20 16.09 18.83
C ALA A 178 21.42 15.18 18.62
N PHE A 179 22.59 15.58 19.14
CA PHE A 179 23.87 14.89 19.00
C PHE A 179 24.45 14.40 20.34
N GLU A 180 23.70 14.53 21.44
CA GLU A 180 24.03 14.02 22.79
C GLU A 180 23.65 12.55 22.99
#